data_AF-A0A2T2TI70-F1
#
_entry.id   AF-A0A2T2TI70-F1
#
_cell.length_a   1.000
_cell.length_b   1.000
_cell.length_c   1.000
_cell.angle_alpha   90.00
_cell.angle_beta   90.00
_cell.angle_gamma   90.00
#
_symmetry.space_group_name_H-M   'P 1'
#
loop_
_entity.id
_entity.type
_entity.pdbx_description
1 polymer ?
#
loop_
_entity_poly.entity_id
_entity_poly.type
_entity_poly.pdbx_seq_one_letter_code
_entity_poly.pdbx_strand_id
1 'polypeptide(L)'
;MLGPAALLALTCDALRSRSRRFARLIRRIFGRMMRDDEWGDGKRSDGETSDAFFGLRINGATWTLVTMALLVALFPLPVAVASFALFMIGDAAAALVGRRWGRTTWGDGPRTVEGTAAFLVAAGLVVAPLAA
;
A
#
# COMPACT_ATOMS: atom_id res chain seq x y z
N MET A 1 16.12 -6.83 -12.13
CA MET A 1 14.78 -7.06 -12.72
C MET A 1 13.68 -6.20 -12.10
N LEU A 2 13.76 -5.80 -10.82
CA LEU A 2 12.74 -4.95 -10.17
C LEU A 2 12.69 -3.50 -10.67
N GLY A 3 13.83 -2.88 -10.98
CA GLY A 3 13.89 -1.50 -11.49
C GLY A 3 13.06 -1.24 -12.75
N PRO A 4 13.22 -2.04 -13.83
CA PRO A 4 12.40 -1.91 -15.04
C PRO A 4 10.91 -2.09 -14.77
N ALA A 5 10.52 -3.02 -13.89
CA ALA A 5 9.12 -3.27 -13.54
C ALA A 5 8.49 -2.09 -12.78
N ALA A 6 9.22 -1.50 -11.82
CA ALA A 6 8.78 -0.31 -11.09
C ALA A 6 8.63 0.91 -12.02
N LEU A 7 9.57 1.09 -12.95
CA LEU A 7 9.50 2.16 -13.94
C LEU A 7 8.30 1.98 -14.89
N LEU A 8 8.04 0.74 -15.34
CA LEU A 8 6.87 0.41 -16.14
C LEU A 8 5.57 0.70 -15.39
N ALA A 9 5.48 0.31 -14.12
CA ALA A 9 4.30 0.57 -13.29
C ALA A 9 4.06 2.06 -13.07
N LEU A 10 5.11 2.83 -12.74
CA LEU A 10 5.05 4.29 -12.64
C LEU A 10 4.60 4.93 -13.97
N THR A 11 5.11 4.42 -15.09
CA THR A 11 4.73 4.89 -16.43
C THR A 11 3.26 4.58 -16.73
N CYS A 12 2.79 3.38 -16.40
CA CYS A 12 1.39 2.98 -16.54
C CYS A 12 0.45 3.83 -15.68
N ASP A 13 0.83 4.15 -14.43
CA ASP A 13 0.03 5.00 -13.55
C ASP A 13 0.04 6.47 -14.01
N ALA A 14 1.18 6.96 -14.49
CA ALA A 14 1.28 8.28 -15.11
C ALA A 14 0.38 8.38 -16.37
N LEU A 15 0.42 7.38 -17.25
CA LEU A 15 -0.45 7.30 -18.44
C LEU A 15 -1.93 7.22 -18.06
N ARG A 16 -2.26 6.49 -16.99
CA ARG A 16 -3.62 6.41 -16.45
C ARG A 16 -4.10 7.76 -15.92
N SER A 17 -3.27 8.48 -15.18
CA SER A 17 -3.62 9.81 -14.64
C SER A 17 -3.92 10.82 -15.76
N ARG A 18 -3.27 10.66 -16.93
CA ARG A 18 -3.43 11.57 -18.08
C ARG A 18 -4.56 11.18 -19.04
N SER A 19 -4.95 9.90 -19.11
CA SER A 19 -5.91 9.41 -20.11
C SER A 19 -7.19 8.83 -19.49
N ARG A 20 -8.31 9.55 -19.67
CA ARG A 20 -9.66 9.10 -19.25
C ARG A 20 -10.09 7.78 -19.93
N ARG A 21 -9.51 7.42 -21.08
CA ARG A 21 -9.78 6.15 -21.78
C ARG A 21 -9.09 4.98 -21.09
N PHE A 22 -7.84 5.16 -20.69
CA PHE A 22 -7.07 4.11 -20.02
C PHE A 22 -7.57 3.87 -18.58
N ALA A 23 -7.96 4.94 -17.87
CA ALA A 23 -8.64 4.82 -16.59
C ALA A 23 -9.96 4.01 -16.68
N ARG A 24 -10.68 4.06 -17.81
CA ARG A 24 -11.88 3.22 -18.02
C ARG A 24 -11.54 1.74 -18.25
N LEU A 25 -10.47 1.44 -18.98
CA LEU A 25 -10.00 0.07 -19.16
C LEU A 25 -9.59 -0.54 -17.82
N ILE A 26 -8.81 0.19 -17.03
CA ILE A 26 -8.41 -0.26 -15.69
C ILE A 26 -9.62 -0.39 -14.75
N ARG A 27 -10.60 0.49 -14.80
CA ARG A 27 -11.88 0.30 -14.08
C ARG A 27 -12.55 -1.04 -14.41
N ARG A 28 -12.50 -1.45 -15.67
CA ARG A 28 -13.16 -2.69 -16.10
C ARG A 28 -12.47 -3.94 -15.55
N ILE A 29 -11.15 -3.89 -15.39
CA ILE A 29 -10.33 -5.03 -14.94
C ILE A 29 -10.16 -5.03 -13.41
N PHE A 30 -9.78 -3.89 -12.84
CA PHE A 30 -9.41 -3.73 -11.42
C PHE A 30 -10.42 -2.91 -10.59
N GLY A 31 -11.58 -2.56 -11.15
CA GLY A 31 -12.61 -1.75 -10.48
C GLY A 31 -13.10 -2.31 -9.15
N ARG A 32 -13.05 -3.63 -8.97
CA ARG A 32 -13.41 -4.30 -7.71
C ARG A 32 -12.30 -4.31 -6.65
N MET A 33 -11.06 -4.00 -7.04
CA MET A 33 -9.88 -4.11 -6.17
C MET A 33 -9.38 -2.75 -5.70
N MET A 34 -9.49 -1.71 -6.52
CA MET A 34 -9.06 -0.37 -6.12
C MET A 34 -10.10 0.35 -5.30
N ARG A 35 -9.61 0.96 -4.23
CA ARG A 35 -10.40 1.58 -3.18
C ARG A 35 -11.00 2.90 -3.71
N ASP A 36 -12.20 3.26 -3.27
CA ASP A 36 -12.97 4.38 -3.85
C ASP A 36 -12.23 5.74 -3.80
N ASP A 37 -11.29 5.89 -2.87
CA ASP A 37 -10.35 7.01 -2.70
C ASP A 37 -9.24 7.09 -3.75
N GLU A 38 -9.04 6.09 -4.61
CA GLU A 38 -7.94 6.10 -5.59
C GLU A 38 -8.35 6.61 -6.98
N TRP A 39 -9.65 6.91 -7.20
CA TRP A 39 -10.22 7.04 -8.56
C TRP A 39 -10.23 8.44 -9.21
N GLY A 40 -9.77 9.48 -8.55
CA GLY A 40 -9.62 10.81 -9.17
C GLY A 40 -10.84 11.74 -9.05
N ASP A 41 -12.00 11.27 -8.59
CA ASP A 41 -13.14 12.14 -8.30
C ASP A 41 -13.01 12.67 -6.86
N GLY A 42 -12.73 13.95 -6.74
CA GLY A 42 -12.32 14.63 -5.51
C GLY A 42 -13.40 14.81 -4.44
N LYS A 43 -14.02 13.73 -3.95
CA LYS A 43 -14.79 13.77 -2.71
C LYS A 43 -14.61 12.47 -1.92
N ARG A 44 -13.85 12.51 -0.82
CA ARG A 44 -14.01 11.56 0.30
C ARG A 44 -14.11 12.34 1.61
N SER A 45 -14.99 11.84 2.48
CA SER A 45 -15.51 12.47 3.71
C SER A 45 -14.58 12.43 4.91
N ASP A 46 -13.44 11.73 4.86
CA ASP A 46 -12.57 11.54 6.02
C ASP A 46 -11.27 12.30 5.74
N GLY A 47 -11.04 13.40 6.45
CA GLY A 47 -10.06 14.46 6.20
C GLY A 47 -8.57 14.10 6.23
N GLU A 48 -8.16 12.99 5.63
CA GLU A 48 -6.76 12.66 5.36
C GLU A 48 -6.56 12.77 3.84
N THR A 49 -6.09 13.93 3.40
CA THR A 49 -5.82 14.25 1.99
C THR A 49 -4.87 13.19 1.43
N SER A 50 -5.32 12.39 0.48
CA SER A 50 -4.41 11.59 -0.34
C SER A 50 -3.59 12.56 -1.16
N ASP A 51 -2.44 12.97 -0.64
CA ASP A 51 -1.57 13.99 -1.22
C ASP A 51 -1.17 13.55 -2.63
N ALA A 52 -1.81 14.15 -3.63
CA ALA A 52 -1.47 13.92 -5.03
C ALA A 52 -0.07 14.52 -5.24
N PHE A 53 0.95 13.66 -5.23
CA PHE A 53 2.32 14.08 -5.45
C PHE A 53 2.47 14.61 -6.88
N PHE A 54 2.72 15.91 -7.04
CA PHE A 54 2.74 16.62 -8.34
C PHE A 54 1.48 16.41 -9.20
N GLY A 55 0.30 16.25 -8.58
CA GLY A 55 -0.95 16.01 -9.30
C GLY A 55 -1.11 14.60 -9.88
N LEU A 56 -0.15 13.69 -9.64
CA LEU A 56 -0.27 12.27 -9.93
C LEU A 56 -0.88 11.54 -8.73
N ARG A 57 -1.99 10.85 -8.97
CA ARG A 57 -2.56 9.87 -8.02
C ARG A 57 -2.01 8.50 -8.36
N ILE A 58 -1.13 8.01 -7.50
CA ILE A 58 -0.46 6.73 -7.63
C ILE A 58 -1.25 5.68 -6.84
N ASN A 59 -1.52 4.52 -7.45
CA ASN A 59 -2.18 3.40 -6.82
C ASN A 59 -1.33 2.81 -5.68
N GLY A 60 -1.96 2.31 -4.60
CA GLY A 60 -1.27 1.55 -3.56
C GLY A 60 -0.42 0.39 -4.09
N ALA A 61 -0.86 -0.29 -5.16
CA ALA A 61 -0.07 -1.35 -5.81
C ALA A 61 1.23 -0.83 -6.47
N THR A 62 1.18 0.39 -7.02
CA THR A 62 2.36 1.02 -7.61
C THR A 62 3.32 1.48 -6.51
N TRP A 63 2.81 2.06 -5.42
CA TRP A 63 3.60 2.44 -4.26
C TRP A 63 4.32 1.24 -3.62
N THR A 64 3.64 0.11 -3.49
CA THR A 64 4.24 -1.11 -2.92
C THR A 64 5.33 -1.68 -3.83
N LEU A 65 5.14 -1.67 -5.15
CA LEU A 65 6.18 -2.09 -6.10
C LEU A 65 7.40 -1.16 -6.08
N VAL A 66 7.19 0.16 -6.05
CA VAL A 66 8.26 1.15 -5.92
C VAL A 66 9.02 0.96 -4.61
N THR A 67 8.29 0.70 -3.51
CA THR A 67 8.90 0.42 -2.19
C THR A 67 9.82 -0.81 -2.26
N MET A 68 9.37 -1.92 -2.85
CA MET A 68 10.19 -3.12 -3.00
C MET A 68 11.43 -2.87 -3.88
N ALA A 69 11.26 -2.15 -4.99
CA ALA A 69 12.38 -1.79 -5.84
C ALA A 69 13.41 -0.91 -5.12
N LEU A 70 12.94 0.04 -4.29
CA LEU A 70 13.80 0.90 -3.49
C LEU A 70 14.51 0.12 -2.39
N LEU A 71 13.81 -0.78 -1.68
CA LEU A 71 14.42 -1.62 -0.64
C LEU A 71 15.56 -2.48 -1.19
N VAL A 72 15.35 -3.15 -2.33
CA VAL A 72 16.39 -3.98 -2.96
C VAL A 72 17.54 -3.14 -3.53
N ALA A 73 17.28 -1.88 -3.90
CA ALA A 73 18.31 -0.97 -4.39
C ALA A 73 19.18 -0.38 -3.26
N LEU A 74 18.59 -0.11 -2.09
CA LEU A 74 19.26 0.56 -0.98
C LEU A 74 19.85 -0.41 0.05
N PHE A 75 19.27 -1.61 0.20
CA PHE A 75 19.64 -2.56 1.24
C PHE A 75 20.08 -3.92 0.67
N PRO A 76 20.88 -4.69 1.43
CA PRO A 76 21.18 -6.07 1.08
C PRO A 76 19.90 -6.88 0.90
N LEU A 77 19.89 -7.77 -0.10
CA LEU A 77 18.71 -8.54 -0.48
C LEU A 77 17.99 -9.24 0.69
N PRO A 78 18.69 -9.87 1.67
CA PRO A 78 18.01 -10.51 2.80
C PRO A 78 17.23 -9.50 3.67
N VAL A 79 17.80 -8.32 3.91
CA VAL A 79 17.17 -7.26 4.72
C VAL A 79 15.99 -6.65 3.98
N ALA A 80 16.15 -6.40 2.67
CA ALA A 80 15.09 -5.86 1.83
C ALA A 80 13.86 -6.78 1.79
N VAL A 81 14.07 -8.08 1.56
CA VAL A 81 12.99 -9.08 1.51
C VAL A 81 12.33 -9.25 2.87
N ALA A 82 13.10 -9.34 3.95
CA ALA A 82 12.56 -9.47 5.31
C ALA A 82 11.72 -8.25 5.70
N SER A 83 12.21 -7.04 5.43
CA SER A 83 11.51 -5.79 5.72
C SER A 83 10.20 -5.68 4.93
N PHE A 84 10.24 -6.04 3.64
CA PHE A 84 9.05 -5.98 2.80
C PHE A 84 8.00 -7.04 3.20
N ALA A 85 8.43 -8.24 3.58
CA ALA A 85 7.54 -9.29 4.07
C ALA A 85 6.87 -8.88 5.40
N LEU A 86 7.65 -8.32 6.32
CA LEU A 86 7.13 -7.77 7.58
C LEU A 86 6.08 -6.69 7.34
N PHE A 87 6.38 -5.75 6.46
CA PHE A 87 5.47 -4.68 6.07
C PHE A 87 4.15 -5.22 5.50
N MET A 88 4.22 -6.10 4.49
CA MET A 88 3.03 -6.64 3.82
C MET A 88 2.14 -7.47 4.75
N ILE A 89 2.74 -8.35 5.55
CA ILE A 89 2.00 -9.24 6.45
C ILE A 89 1.42 -8.46 7.62
N GLY A 90 2.21 -7.56 8.20
CA GLY A 90 1.77 -6.68 9.28
C GLY A 90 0.60 -5.80 8.86
N ASP A 91 0.69 -5.12 7.72
CA ASP A 91 -0.36 -4.23 7.22
C ASP A 91 -1.66 -4.99 6.92
N ALA A 92 -1.56 -6.17 6.31
CA ALA A 92 -2.72 -7.03 6.06
C ALA A 92 -3.40 -7.46 7.37
N ALA A 93 -2.61 -7.88 8.37
CA ALA A 93 -3.11 -8.27 9.68
C ALA A 93 -3.78 -7.09 10.41
N ALA A 94 -3.12 -5.92 10.42
CA ALA A 94 -3.65 -4.70 11.02
C ALA A 94 -4.98 -4.29 10.40
N ALA A 95 -5.08 -4.35 9.07
CA ALA A 95 -6.26 -3.95 8.34
C ALA A 95 -7.40 -4.98 8.52
N LEU A 96 -7.10 -6.27 8.60
CA LEU A 96 -8.09 -7.32 8.85
C LEU A 96 -8.64 -7.24 10.28
N VAL A 97 -7.76 -7.19 11.27
CA VAL A 97 -8.15 -7.14 12.69
C VAL A 97 -8.80 -5.80 13.03
N GLY A 98 -8.22 -4.69 12.57
CA GLY A 98 -8.76 -3.36 12.81
C GLY A 98 -10.16 -3.17 12.24
N ARG A 99 -10.46 -3.74 11.05
CA ARG A 99 -11.83 -3.68 10.49
C ARG A 99 -12.81 -4.65 11.17
N ARG A 100 -12.33 -5.80 11.66
CA ARG A 100 -13.20 -6.87 12.19
C ARG A 100 -13.48 -6.76 13.69
N TRP A 101 -12.50 -6.30 14.46
CA TRP A 101 -12.50 -6.26 15.92
C TRP A 101 -11.97 -4.94 16.50
N GLY A 102 -11.56 -3.97 15.67
CA GLY A 102 -11.10 -2.68 16.14
C GLY A 102 -12.22 -1.94 16.87
N ARG A 103 -12.01 -1.71 18.17
CA ARG A 103 -12.96 -1.01 19.06
C ARG A 103 -12.35 0.26 19.60
N THR A 104 -11.03 0.26 19.78
CA THR A 104 -10.29 1.37 20.38
C THR A 104 -9.52 2.09 19.29
N THR A 105 -10.08 3.16 18.73
CA THR A 105 -9.36 4.03 17.80
C THR A 105 -8.34 4.89 18.54
N TRP A 106 -7.18 5.13 17.93
CA TRP A 106 -6.19 6.06 18.47
C TRP A 106 -5.87 7.15 17.45
N GLY A 107 -6.06 8.42 17.85
CA GLY A 107 -5.95 9.59 16.99
C GLY A 107 -7.22 9.88 16.18
N ASP A 108 -7.12 10.83 15.24
CA ASP A 108 -8.26 11.34 14.45
C ASP A 108 -8.65 10.46 13.24
N GLY A 109 -8.14 9.23 13.15
CA GLY A 109 -8.25 8.37 11.98
C GLY A 109 -8.85 6.98 12.24
N PRO A 110 -9.05 6.16 11.19
CA PRO A 110 -9.64 4.82 11.30
C PRO A 110 -8.68 3.77 11.88
N ARG A 111 -7.55 4.20 12.45
CA ARG A 111 -6.50 3.33 13.00
C ARG A 111 -6.91 2.89 14.40
N THR A 112 -6.75 1.60 14.69
CA THR A 112 -7.19 1.00 15.95
C THR A 112 -6.03 0.34 16.67
N VAL A 113 -6.07 0.41 18.00
CA VAL A 113 -5.06 -0.20 18.89
C VAL A 113 -5.01 -1.71 18.65
N GLU A 114 -6.16 -2.35 18.45
CA GLU A 114 -6.23 -3.78 18.15
C GLU A 114 -5.58 -4.12 16.80
N GLY A 115 -5.75 -3.25 15.80
CA GLY A 115 -5.06 -3.36 14.51
C GLY A 115 -3.54 -3.24 14.67
N THR A 116 -3.06 -2.28 15.45
CA THR A 116 -1.62 -2.13 15.73
C THR A 116 -1.06 -3.33 16.50
N ALA A 117 -1.79 -3.86 17.48
CA ALA A 117 -1.37 -5.08 18.19
C ALA A 117 -1.28 -6.27 17.21
N ALA A 118 -2.24 -6.43 16.31
CA ALA A 118 -2.21 -7.47 15.28
C ALA A 118 -1.03 -7.31 14.31
N PHE A 119 -0.68 -6.08 13.94
CA PHE A 119 0.53 -5.80 13.17
C PHE A 119 1.76 -6.37 13.89
N LEU A 120 1.97 -6.00 15.15
CA LEU A 120 3.16 -6.37 15.91
C LEU A 120 3.29 -7.88 16.07
N VAL A 121 2.17 -8.58 16.35
CA VAL A 121 2.16 -10.04 16.47
C VAL A 121 2.50 -10.70 15.12
N ALA A 122 1.86 -10.26 14.03
CA ALA A 122 2.08 -10.85 12.72
C ALA A 122 3.49 -10.56 12.18
N ALA A 123 3.95 -9.32 12.31
CA ALA A 123 5.31 -8.88 11.97
C ALA A 123 6.37 -9.65 12.79
N GLY A 124 6.15 -9.78 14.09
CA GLY A 124 7.04 -10.52 14.99
C GLY A 124 7.16 -11.99 14.60
N LEU A 125 6.05 -12.65 14.22
CA LEU A 125 6.07 -14.04 13.76
C LEU A 125 6.89 -14.23 12.48
N VAL A 126 6.90 -13.23 11.59
CA VAL A 126 7.69 -13.26 10.35
C VAL A 126 9.19 -13.14 10.63
N VAL A 127 9.59 -12.32 11.61
CA VAL A 127 11.00 -12.05 11.91
C VAL A 127 11.62 -13.03 12.90
N ALA A 128 10.83 -13.59 13.83
CA ALA A 128 11.32 -14.54 14.83
C ALA A 128 12.21 -15.66 14.27
N PRO A 129 11.87 -16.36 13.16
CA PRO A 129 12.73 -17.40 12.59
C PRO A 129 14.00 -16.88 11.90
N LEU A 130 14.08 -15.58 11.57
CA LEU A 130 15.26 -14.97 10.95
C LEU A 130 16.30 -14.51 11.99
N ALA A 131 15.92 -14.46 13.27
CA ALA A 131 16.78 -14.03 14.38
C ALA A 131 17.40 -15.20 15.17
N ALA A 132 17.08 -16.44 14.80
CA ALA A 132 17.59 -17.68 15.41
C ALA A 132 18.73 -18.29 14.55
#